data_AF-A0AAN6RUU7-F1
#
_entry.id   AF-A0AAN6RUU7-F1
#
_cell.length_a   1.000
_cell.length_b   1.000
_cell.length_c   1.000
_cell.angle_alpha   90.00
_cell.angle_beta   90.00
_cell.angle_gamma   90.00
#
_symmetry.space_group_name_H-M   'P 1'
#
loop_
_entity.id
_entity.type
_entity.pdbx_description
1 polymer ?
#
loop_
_entity_poly.entity_id
_entity_poly.type
_entity_poly.pdbx_seq_one_letter_code
_entity_poly.pdbx_strand_id
1 'polypeptide(L)'
;MAGTPPPPPPPLDINPPLINTACPWATTLSDLRLLYACPSTGAVTTRTSLLDGFPHDDALHQFAFFHPSPTTNSNPTASLNTLGYSPLSLSTYLSFIKTISDSLPAPSGKGFIVSVTGTPDDIAACYSLILAAAREVQFPLAMEINLSCPNIPDRPPPAYSQASLAEYLDSVKRAVEEGGDVRIPVGVKTPPYTYATQFMGLVDALEEAAGGEGGVCPISFITATNTLGSCLLFNSSQGGSGHNTPALPGQGIGGMAGAPLHPLALGNVATIRRLLDEKGEGLGHVRVIGGGGEGGGGGGGGGWGEGVGGEGGGGF
;
A
#
# COMPACT_ATOMS: atom_id res chain seq x y z
N MET A 1 -13.43 5.37 37.65
CA MET A 1 -14.44 5.52 36.58
C MET A 1 -13.80 4.99 35.32
N ALA A 2 -14.29 3.88 34.77
CA ALA A 2 -13.84 3.44 33.46
C ALA A 2 -14.33 4.49 32.45
N GLY A 3 -13.40 5.16 31.77
CA GLY A 3 -13.74 6.13 30.73
C GLY A 3 -14.48 5.44 29.59
N THR A 4 -15.33 6.17 28.89
CA THR A 4 -15.89 5.71 27.61
C THR A 4 -14.75 5.30 26.68
N PRO A 5 -14.82 4.13 26.02
CA PRO A 5 -13.79 3.70 25.09
C PRO A 5 -13.64 4.75 23.97
N PRO A 6 -12.41 4.95 23.44
CA PRO A 6 -12.20 5.89 22.35
C PRO A 6 -13.07 5.50 21.16
N PRO A 7 -13.63 6.48 20.41
CA PRO A 7 -14.41 6.16 19.22
C PRO A 7 -13.51 5.45 18.19
N PRO A 8 -14.08 4.55 17.38
CA PRO A 8 -13.32 3.82 16.36
C PRO A 8 -12.62 4.79 15.39
N PRO A 9 -11.52 4.36 14.76
CA PRO A 9 -10.84 5.19 13.79
C PRO A 9 -11.78 5.49 12.60
N PRO A 10 -11.62 6.65 11.92
CA PRO A 10 -12.46 6.99 10.79
C PRO A 10 -12.40 5.90 9.71
N PRO A 11 -13.54 5.46 9.14
CA PRO A 11 -13.54 4.46 8.09
C PRO A 11 -12.91 5.01 6.81
N LEU A 12 -12.29 4.14 6.03
CA LEU A 12 -11.86 4.46 4.67
C LEU A 12 -13.01 4.13 3.69
N ASP A 13 -13.56 5.16 3.05
CA ASP A 13 -14.58 5.02 2.01
C ASP A 13 -13.95 5.20 0.62
N ILE A 14 -14.19 4.23 -0.27
CA ILE A 14 -13.64 4.19 -1.63
C ILE A 14 -14.79 3.82 -2.57
N ASN A 15 -15.22 4.77 -3.40
CA ASN A 15 -16.26 4.55 -4.38
C ASN A 15 -15.97 5.32 -5.68
N PRO A 16 -15.89 4.66 -6.85
CA PRO A 16 -15.94 3.20 -7.07
C PRO A 16 -14.80 2.46 -6.35
N PRO A 17 -14.93 1.16 -6.04
CA PRO A 17 -14.01 0.42 -5.18
C PRO A 17 -12.70 0.05 -5.87
N LEU A 18 -12.15 0.92 -6.71
CA LEU A 18 -10.90 0.72 -7.43
C LEU A 18 -9.93 1.84 -7.09
N ILE A 19 -8.69 1.49 -6.79
CA ILE A 19 -7.58 2.42 -6.60
C ILE A 19 -6.35 1.92 -7.35
N ASN A 20 -5.41 2.82 -7.63
CA ASN A 20 -4.05 2.39 -7.94
C ASN A 20 -3.33 1.93 -6.67
N THR A 21 -2.36 1.03 -6.84
CA THR A 21 -1.40 0.71 -5.77
C THR A 21 -0.30 1.77 -5.71
N ALA A 22 0.39 1.88 -4.57
CA ALA A 22 1.58 2.72 -4.45
C ALA A 22 2.67 2.23 -5.42
N CYS A 23 2.92 2.99 -6.50
CA CYS A 23 3.77 2.56 -7.62
C CYS A 23 4.48 3.75 -8.30
N PRO A 24 5.44 3.50 -9.22
CA PRO A 24 6.13 4.56 -9.96
C PRO A 24 5.21 5.51 -10.74
N TRP A 25 4.07 5.02 -11.25
CA TRP A 25 3.04 5.82 -11.93
C TRP A 25 2.15 6.63 -11.00
N ALA A 26 2.60 6.88 -9.77
CA ALA A 26 2.01 7.80 -8.81
C ALA A 26 3.10 8.69 -8.18
N THR A 27 4.11 9.07 -8.97
CA THR A 27 5.28 9.83 -8.47
C THR A 27 5.12 11.33 -8.66
N THR A 28 4.75 11.78 -9.86
CA THR A 28 4.74 13.20 -10.24
C THR A 28 3.36 13.82 -10.08
N LEU A 29 3.29 15.16 -10.06
CA LEU A 29 2.00 15.88 -10.11
C LEU A 29 1.15 15.48 -11.32
N SER A 30 1.78 15.21 -12.47
CA SER A 30 1.07 14.79 -13.69
C SER A 30 0.43 13.42 -13.50
N ASP A 31 1.17 12.47 -12.91
CA ASP A 31 0.66 11.13 -12.61
C ASP A 31 -0.55 11.20 -11.68
N LEU A 32 -0.42 11.94 -10.57
CA LEU A 32 -1.48 12.08 -9.58
C LEU A 32 -2.73 12.76 -10.16
N ARG A 33 -2.56 13.76 -11.04
CA ARG A 33 -3.67 14.39 -11.75
C ARG A 33 -4.39 13.40 -12.66
N LEU A 34 -3.65 12.58 -13.40
CA LEU A 34 -4.22 11.60 -14.32
C LEU A 34 -5.02 10.52 -13.57
N LEU A 35 -4.45 9.99 -12.49
CA LEU A 35 -5.13 9.04 -11.60
C LEU A 35 -6.36 9.68 -10.95
N TYR A 36 -6.25 10.91 -10.46
CA TYR A 36 -7.37 11.60 -9.83
C TYR A 36 -8.50 11.93 -10.81
N ALA A 37 -8.18 12.28 -12.06
CA ALA A 37 -9.17 12.53 -13.10
C ALA A 37 -9.85 11.24 -13.62
N CYS A 38 -9.27 10.05 -13.37
CA CYS A 38 -9.84 8.79 -13.82
C CYS A 38 -11.18 8.50 -13.11
N PRO A 39 -12.32 8.41 -13.83
CA PRO A 39 -13.64 8.21 -13.21
C PRO A 39 -13.80 6.81 -12.59
N SER A 40 -12.97 5.85 -13.00
CA SER A 40 -13.02 4.49 -12.49
C SER A 40 -12.34 4.33 -11.14
N THR A 41 -11.61 5.32 -10.62
CA THR A 41 -10.93 5.21 -9.32
C THR A 41 -11.67 6.00 -8.23
N GLY A 42 -11.89 5.38 -7.07
CA GLY A 42 -12.53 6.01 -5.91
C GLY A 42 -11.57 6.72 -4.97
N ALA A 43 -10.28 6.43 -5.06
CA ALA A 43 -9.19 7.16 -4.41
C ALA A 43 -7.88 6.98 -5.20
N VAL A 44 -6.87 7.81 -4.89
CA VAL A 44 -5.54 7.74 -5.49
C VAL A 44 -4.50 7.46 -4.41
N THR A 45 -3.66 6.45 -4.60
CA THR A 45 -2.56 6.15 -3.69
C THR A 45 -1.27 6.77 -4.20
N THR A 46 -0.56 7.56 -3.39
CA THR A 46 0.75 8.10 -3.79
C THR A 46 1.81 6.99 -3.81
N ARG A 47 2.90 7.17 -4.58
CA ARG A 47 4.09 6.32 -4.37
C ARG A 47 4.56 6.48 -2.91
N THR A 48 4.97 5.37 -2.30
CA THR A 48 5.48 5.39 -0.92
C THR A 48 6.65 6.35 -0.80
N SER A 49 6.54 7.33 0.09
CA SER A 49 7.57 8.36 0.35
C SER A 49 8.15 8.25 1.76
N LEU A 50 9.38 8.73 1.93
CA LEU A 50 9.95 9.04 3.24
C LEU A 50 9.80 10.54 3.51
N LEU A 51 10.01 10.98 4.75
CA LEU A 51 10.01 12.39 5.11
C LEU A 51 10.91 13.22 4.17
N ASP A 52 12.14 12.75 3.94
CA ASP A 52 13.16 13.45 3.15
C ASP A 52 13.36 12.87 1.74
N GLY A 53 12.53 11.90 1.34
CA GLY A 53 12.68 11.16 0.10
C GLY A 53 13.68 10.01 0.19
N PHE A 54 13.66 9.16 -0.83
CA PHE A 54 14.50 7.96 -0.91
C PHE A 54 15.73 8.20 -1.80
N PRO A 55 16.93 7.72 -1.43
CA PRO A 55 18.11 7.80 -2.27
C PRO A 55 18.00 6.86 -3.49
N HIS A 56 17.23 7.27 -4.49
CA HIS A 56 17.01 6.52 -5.70
C HIS A 56 18.26 6.52 -6.59
N ASP A 57 18.70 5.33 -6.94
CA ASP A 57 19.73 5.03 -7.93
C ASP A 57 19.13 4.28 -9.13
N ASP A 58 19.11 4.90 -10.30
CA ASP A 58 18.58 4.32 -11.55
C ASP A 58 19.32 3.04 -11.98
N ALA A 59 20.57 2.83 -11.54
CA ALA A 59 21.35 1.64 -11.83
C ALA A 59 20.93 0.43 -10.98
N LEU A 60 20.29 0.67 -9.81
CA LEU A 60 19.85 -0.37 -8.88
C LEU A 60 18.34 -0.57 -8.89
N HIS A 61 17.58 0.52 -8.99
CA HIS A 61 16.14 0.53 -8.82
C HIS A 61 15.42 0.41 -10.15
N GLN A 62 15.39 -0.82 -10.66
CA GLN A 62 14.88 -1.13 -11.99
C GLN A 62 13.64 -2.02 -11.92
N PHE A 63 13.02 -2.21 -13.07
CA PHE A 63 11.92 -3.15 -13.25
C PHE A 63 12.03 -3.82 -14.62
N ALA A 64 11.42 -4.99 -14.73
CA ALA A 64 11.28 -5.73 -15.97
C ALA A 64 9.85 -6.27 -16.09
N PHE A 65 9.27 -6.17 -17.29
CA PHE A 65 8.00 -6.81 -17.60
C PHE A 65 8.20 -8.16 -18.25
N PHE A 66 7.29 -9.09 -17.97
CA PHE A 66 7.35 -10.42 -18.55
C PHE A 66 5.96 -11.04 -18.75
N HIS A 67 5.94 -12.08 -19.59
CA HIS A 67 4.77 -12.91 -19.84
C HIS A 67 4.85 -14.17 -18.98
N PRO A 68 3.88 -14.40 -18.08
CA PRO A 68 3.80 -15.66 -17.34
C PRO A 68 3.55 -16.87 -18.24
N SER A 69 2.85 -16.65 -19.36
CA SER A 69 2.59 -17.65 -20.39
C SER A 69 3.29 -17.25 -21.69
N PRO A 70 4.14 -18.11 -22.29
CA PRO A 70 4.88 -17.80 -23.51
C PRO A 70 4.00 -17.72 -24.77
N THR A 71 2.70 -17.97 -24.67
CA THR A 71 1.78 -18.12 -25.81
C THR A 71 0.97 -16.87 -26.15
N THR A 72 1.15 -15.76 -25.45
CA THR A 72 0.32 -14.56 -25.65
C THR A 72 1.08 -13.44 -26.37
N ASN A 73 0.59 -13.03 -27.55
CA ASN A 73 0.99 -11.78 -28.22
C ASN A 73 0.34 -10.53 -27.57
N SER A 74 0.00 -10.62 -26.27
CA SER A 74 -0.65 -9.55 -25.52
C SER A 74 0.38 -8.56 -24.98
N ASN A 75 -0.06 -7.56 -24.22
CA ASN A 75 0.86 -6.86 -23.33
C ASN A 75 1.33 -7.80 -22.21
N PRO A 76 2.54 -7.58 -21.65
CA PRO A 76 2.98 -8.25 -20.44
C PRO A 76 1.96 -8.06 -19.31
N THR A 77 1.76 -9.10 -18.49
CA THR A 77 0.80 -9.07 -17.37
C THR A 77 1.48 -9.23 -16.02
N ALA A 78 2.82 -9.22 -16.00
CA ALA A 78 3.62 -9.40 -14.79
C ALA A 78 4.86 -8.51 -14.82
N SER A 79 5.36 -8.19 -13.63
CA SER A 79 6.58 -7.42 -13.46
C SER A 79 7.45 -7.99 -12.36
N LEU A 80 8.75 -7.76 -12.46
CA LEU A 80 9.73 -7.97 -11.41
C LEU A 80 10.45 -6.64 -11.18
N ASN A 81 10.67 -6.23 -9.92
CA ASN A 81 11.26 -4.92 -9.64
C ASN A 81 12.14 -4.86 -8.39
N THR A 82 13.02 -3.87 -8.36
CA THR A 82 13.85 -3.45 -7.22
C THR A 82 13.68 -1.95 -6.94
N LEU A 83 12.50 -1.38 -7.18
CA LEU A 83 12.26 0.07 -7.32
C LEU A 83 12.54 0.94 -6.09
N GLY A 84 12.67 0.34 -4.90
CA GLY A 84 12.75 1.07 -3.63
C GLY A 84 11.53 1.96 -3.40
N TYR A 85 11.74 3.13 -2.80
CA TYR A 85 10.68 4.11 -2.51
C TYR A 85 10.79 5.34 -3.40
N SER A 86 9.93 6.34 -3.19
CA SER A 86 9.94 7.58 -3.98
C SER A 86 11.15 8.46 -3.67
N PRO A 87 11.85 8.99 -4.69
CA PRO A 87 12.88 10.01 -4.48
C PRO A 87 12.32 11.34 -3.96
N LEU A 88 11.01 11.57 -4.05
CA LEU A 88 10.39 12.80 -3.58
C LEU A 88 10.00 12.67 -2.10
N SER A 89 10.19 13.76 -1.36
CA SER A 89 9.76 13.89 0.04
C SER A 89 8.24 13.84 0.21
N LEU A 90 7.79 13.46 1.41
CA LEU A 90 6.38 13.58 1.80
C LEU A 90 5.84 15.00 1.57
N SER A 91 6.62 16.03 1.92
CA SER A 91 6.23 17.44 1.73
C SER A 91 5.94 17.78 0.27
N THR A 92 6.71 17.21 -0.67
CA THR A 92 6.47 17.37 -2.11
C THR A 92 5.13 16.75 -2.51
N TYR A 93 4.82 15.53 -2.06
CA TYR A 93 3.52 14.90 -2.32
C TYR A 93 2.35 15.71 -1.76
N LEU A 94 2.45 16.19 -0.52
CA LEU A 94 1.41 17.03 0.09
C LEU A 94 1.20 18.32 -0.71
N SER A 95 2.27 18.92 -1.26
CA SER A 95 2.16 20.09 -2.13
C SER A 95 1.45 19.79 -3.46
N PHE A 96 1.68 18.60 -4.05
CA PHE A 96 0.97 18.16 -5.25
C PHE A 96 -0.51 17.93 -4.97
N ILE A 97 -0.82 17.27 -3.86
CA ILE A 97 -2.19 17.03 -3.40
C ILE A 97 -2.91 18.37 -3.17
N LYS A 98 -2.27 19.32 -2.50
CA LYS A 98 -2.81 20.68 -2.31
C LYS A 98 -3.06 21.38 -3.64
N THR A 99 -2.12 21.29 -4.58
CA THR A 99 -2.27 21.85 -5.93
C THR A 99 -3.46 21.24 -6.69
N ILE A 100 -3.71 19.94 -6.53
CA ILE A 100 -4.89 19.27 -7.11
C ILE A 100 -6.17 19.77 -6.43
N SER A 101 -6.18 19.83 -5.10
CA SER A 101 -7.29 20.36 -4.30
C SER A 101 -7.68 21.77 -4.69
N ASP A 102 -6.70 22.67 -4.84
CA ASP A 102 -6.96 24.09 -5.18
C ASP A 102 -7.51 24.30 -6.59
N SER A 103 -7.35 23.30 -7.45
CA SER A 103 -7.92 23.31 -8.80
C SER A 103 -9.36 22.79 -8.88
N LEU A 104 -9.91 22.26 -7.77
CA LEU A 104 -11.26 21.72 -7.76
C LEU A 104 -12.31 22.83 -7.68
N PRO A 105 -13.40 22.72 -8.45
CA PRO A 105 -14.49 23.69 -8.38
C PRO A 105 -15.36 23.54 -7.12
N ALA A 106 -15.31 22.37 -6.47
CA ALA A 106 -16.09 22.04 -5.27
C ALA A 106 -15.45 20.85 -4.53
N PRO A 107 -15.81 20.63 -3.24
CA PRO A 107 -15.38 19.47 -2.49
C PRO A 107 -15.73 18.13 -3.16
N SER A 108 -14.86 17.14 -2.97
CA SER A 108 -14.95 15.81 -3.60
C SER A 108 -14.93 14.70 -2.56
N GLY A 109 -15.73 13.64 -2.78
CA GLY A 109 -15.64 12.41 -1.99
C GLY A 109 -14.45 11.53 -2.37
N LYS A 110 -13.91 11.68 -3.59
CA LYS A 110 -12.69 10.99 -4.04
C LYS A 110 -11.47 11.64 -3.39
N GLY A 111 -10.72 10.87 -2.64
CA GLY A 111 -9.57 11.34 -1.85
C GLY A 111 -8.22 10.77 -2.29
N PHE A 112 -7.23 10.99 -1.44
CA PHE A 112 -5.89 10.40 -1.57
C PHE A 112 -5.56 9.50 -0.38
N ILE A 113 -4.88 8.39 -0.67
CA ILE A 113 -4.17 7.56 0.30
C ILE A 113 -2.69 7.92 0.19
N VAL A 114 -2.16 8.62 1.19
CA VAL A 114 -0.75 9.03 1.22
C VAL A 114 0.07 7.88 1.78
N SER A 115 0.78 7.18 0.88
CA SER A 115 1.64 6.04 1.25
C SER A 115 2.98 6.55 1.76
N VAL A 116 3.38 6.12 2.95
CA VAL A 116 4.62 6.52 3.62
C VAL A 116 5.35 5.34 4.24
N THR A 117 6.63 5.51 4.51
CA THR A 117 7.42 4.56 5.31
C THR A 117 8.54 5.29 6.05
N GLY A 118 9.14 4.61 7.05
CA GLY A 118 10.22 5.16 7.87
C GLY A 118 10.35 4.38 9.18
N THR A 119 11.07 4.95 10.14
CA THR A 119 11.08 4.50 11.54
C THR A 119 9.73 4.78 12.22
N PRO A 120 9.43 4.17 13.38
CA PRO A 120 8.22 4.52 14.14
C PRO A 120 8.09 6.03 14.41
N ASP A 121 9.18 6.74 14.71
CA ASP A 121 9.15 8.20 14.92
C ASP A 121 8.83 8.96 13.62
N ASP A 122 9.39 8.51 12.49
CA ASP A 122 9.06 9.09 11.18
C ASP A 122 7.57 8.91 10.85
N ILE A 123 6.97 7.78 11.23
CA ILE A 123 5.56 7.51 11.02
C ILE A 123 4.68 8.47 11.83
N ALA A 124 5.03 8.76 13.09
CA ALA A 124 4.32 9.77 13.87
C ALA A 124 4.42 11.16 13.21
N ALA A 125 5.61 11.56 12.76
CA ALA A 125 5.80 12.82 12.06
C ALA A 125 5.03 12.88 10.73
N CYS A 126 5.02 11.79 9.95
CA CYS A 126 4.23 11.67 8.73
C CYS A 126 2.73 11.85 9.02
N TYR A 127 2.22 11.21 10.07
CA TYR A 127 0.82 11.35 10.48
C TYR A 127 0.47 12.81 10.78
N SER A 128 1.29 13.50 11.59
CA SER A 128 1.05 14.92 11.90
C SER A 128 1.02 15.81 10.65
N LEU A 129 1.95 15.58 9.70
CA LEU A 129 2.00 16.32 8.44
C LEU A 129 0.77 16.07 7.55
N ILE A 130 0.35 14.81 7.41
CA ILE A 130 -0.82 14.44 6.62
C ILE A 130 -2.11 14.95 7.27
N LEU A 131 -2.21 14.88 8.60
CA LEU A 131 -3.35 15.42 9.36
C LEU A 131 -3.46 16.93 9.20
N ALA A 132 -2.33 17.66 9.22
CA ALA A 132 -2.31 19.09 8.93
C ALA A 132 -2.78 19.39 7.51
N ALA A 133 -2.25 18.68 6.51
CA ALA A 133 -2.66 18.84 5.12
C ALA A 133 -4.14 18.51 4.89
N ALA A 134 -4.69 17.52 5.61
CA ALA A 134 -6.10 17.13 5.51
C ALA A 134 -7.07 18.28 5.89
N ARG A 135 -6.61 19.25 6.69
CA ARG A 135 -7.40 20.44 7.08
C ARG A 135 -7.40 21.52 5.99
N GLU A 136 -6.52 21.41 5.01
CA GLU A 136 -6.29 22.43 3.99
C GLU A 136 -6.77 22.02 2.59
N VAL A 137 -7.27 20.79 2.43
CA VAL A 137 -7.72 20.24 1.15
C VAL A 137 -9.23 20.00 1.11
N GLN A 138 -9.79 19.92 -0.09
CA GLN A 138 -11.23 19.83 -0.36
C GLN A 138 -11.73 18.38 -0.54
N PHE A 139 -10.95 17.39 -0.12
CA PHE A 139 -11.29 15.96 -0.19
C PHE A 139 -10.65 15.19 0.97
N PRO A 140 -11.12 13.97 1.29
CA PRO A 140 -10.54 13.19 2.37
C PRO A 140 -9.09 12.77 2.06
N LEU A 141 -8.26 12.75 3.11
CA LEU A 141 -6.95 12.10 3.10
C LEU A 141 -6.97 10.90 4.04
N ALA A 142 -6.29 9.85 3.62
CA ALA A 142 -5.91 8.71 4.46
C ALA A 142 -4.40 8.52 4.40
N MET A 143 -3.85 7.84 5.40
CA MET A 143 -2.45 7.47 5.47
C MET A 143 -2.30 5.96 5.32
N GLU A 144 -1.37 5.50 4.48
CA GLU A 144 -0.97 4.10 4.39
C GLU A 144 0.49 3.96 4.81
N ILE A 145 0.76 3.08 5.77
CA ILE A 145 2.11 2.78 6.24
C ILE A 145 2.60 1.53 5.51
N ASN A 146 3.63 1.69 4.68
CA ASN A 146 4.20 0.59 3.94
C ASN A 146 5.25 -0.17 4.77
N LEU A 147 4.82 -1.29 5.38
CA LEU A 147 5.65 -2.13 6.25
C LEU A 147 6.12 -3.44 5.57
N SER A 148 6.01 -3.49 4.25
CA SER A 148 6.19 -4.71 3.47
C SER A 148 7.55 -4.83 2.77
N CYS A 149 8.31 -3.74 2.71
CA CYS A 149 9.68 -3.72 2.25
C CYS A 149 10.62 -3.49 3.46
N PRO A 150 11.90 -3.88 3.37
CA PRO A 150 12.84 -3.63 4.45
C PRO A 150 13.06 -2.12 4.59
N ASN A 151 12.65 -1.56 5.72
CA ASN A 151 12.93 -0.17 6.09
C ASN A 151 14.32 0.00 6.71
N ILE A 152 14.90 -1.11 7.19
CA ILE A 152 16.20 -1.18 7.82
C ILE A 152 17.02 -2.23 7.04
N PRO A 153 18.25 -1.89 6.59
CA PRO A 153 19.14 -2.86 5.98
C PRO A 153 19.27 -4.13 6.83
N ASP A 154 19.28 -5.29 6.16
CA ASP A 154 19.47 -6.61 6.78
C ASP A 154 18.40 -7.06 7.80
N ARG A 155 17.27 -6.37 7.88
CA ARG A 155 16.09 -6.82 8.64
C ARG A 155 14.96 -7.26 7.70
N PRO A 156 14.20 -8.31 8.05
CA PRO A 156 12.98 -8.62 7.32
C PRO A 156 11.99 -7.45 7.42
N PRO A 157 11.10 -7.28 6.44
CA PRO A 157 10.01 -6.31 6.52
C PRO A 157 9.28 -6.33 7.88
N PRO A 158 8.99 -5.17 8.50
CA PRO A 158 8.38 -5.12 9.84
C PRO A 158 7.09 -5.91 9.97
N ALA A 159 6.26 -5.95 8.93
CA ALA A 159 5.00 -6.69 8.95
C ALA A 159 5.15 -8.22 8.97
N TYR A 160 6.36 -8.78 8.87
CA TYR A 160 6.58 -10.22 9.11
C TYR A 160 6.76 -10.58 10.59
N SER A 161 6.83 -9.60 11.49
CA SER A 161 7.07 -9.78 12.92
C SER A 161 6.01 -9.06 13.73
N GLN A 162 5.31 -9.78 14.62
CA GLN A 162 4.35 -9.19 15.55
C GLN A 162 4.98 -8.04 16.36
N ALA A 163 6.16 -8.27 16.93
CA ALA A 163 6.84 -7.29 17.78
C ALA A 163 7.16 -6.00 17.01
N SER A 164 7.67 -6.13 15.79
CA SER A 164 7.96 -4.96 14.95
C SER A 164 6.68 -4.23 14.56
N LEU A 165 5.62 -4.96 14.20
CA LEU A 165 4.33 -4.35 13.87
C LEU A 165 3.73 -3.60 15.08
N ALA A 166 3.84 -4.16 16.28
CA ALA A 166 3.37 -3.53 17.51
C ALA A 166 4.07 -2.18 17.78
N GLU A 167 5.39 -2.07 17.55
CA GLU A 167 6.12 -0.80 17.66
C GLU A 167 5.55 0.30 16.74
N TYR A 168 5.21 -0.05 15.50
CA TYR A 168 4.60 0.90 14.57
C TYR A 168 3.16 1.26 14.98
N LEU A 169 2.37 0.29 15.45
CA LEU A 169 1.00 0.53 15.89
C LEU A 169 0.93 1.41 17.16
N ASP A 170 1.86 1.25 18.09
CA ASP A 170 1.99 2.12 19.26
C ASP A 170 2.31 3.56 18.85
N SER A 171 3.24 3.74 17.91
CA SER A 171 3.55 5.06 17.35
C SER A 171 2.33 5.72 16.70
N VAL A 172 1.57 4.96 15.89
CA VAL A 172 0.32 5.46 15.28
C VAL A 172 -0.68 5.87 16.35
N LYS A 173 -0.88 5.03 17.37
CA LYS A 173 -1.81 5.32 18.46
C LYS A 173 -1.45 6.64 19.15
N ARG A 174 -0.18 6.82 19.50
CA ARG A 174 0.31 8.07 20.11
C ARG A 174 0.11 9.28 19.20
N ALA A 175 0.45 9.16 17.93
CA ALA A 175 0.29 10.26 16.96
C ALA A 175 -1.20 10.65 16.76
N VAL A 176 -2.10 9.67 16.77
CA VAL A 176 -3.56 9.89 16.73
C VAL A 176 -4.04 10.59 18.00
N GLU A 177 -3.58 10.19 19.17
CA GLU A 177 -3.92 10.81 20.45
C GLU A 177 -3.42 12.27 20.52
N GLU A 178 -2.20 12.55 20.04
CA GLU A 178 -1.63 13.89 19.94
C GLU A 178 -2.36 14.79 18.92
N GLY A 179 -2.98 14.20 17.88
CA GLY A 179 -3.72 14.89 16.84
C GLY A 179 -5.06 15.52 17.28
N GLY A 180 -5.55 15.15 18.47
CA GLY A 180 -6.79 15.65 19.06
C GLY A 180 -8.05 15.05 18.44
N ASP A 181 -9.09 15.89 18.27
CA ASP A 181 -10.41 15.42 17.82
C ASP A 181 -10.47 15.10 16.31
N VAL A 182 -9.59 15.71 15.51
CA VAL A 182 -9.54 15.47 14.06
C VAL A 182 -8.66 14.27 13.80
N ARG A 183 -9.19 13.28 13.07
CA ARG A 183 -8.48 12.06 12.72
C ARG A 183 -8.63 11.77 11.24
N ILE A 184 -7.62 11.13 10.67
CA ILE A 184 -7.64 10.56 9.31
C ILE A 184 -7.62 9.03 9.40
N PRO A 185 -8.20 8.30 8.42
CA PRO A 185 -8.00 6.86 8.33
C PRO A 185 -6.52 6.51 8.18
N VAL A 186 -6.05 5.52 8.94
CA VAL A 186 -4.68 5.00 8.84
C VAL A 186 -4.74 3.52 8.50
N GLY A 187 -3.90 3.06 7.58
CA GLY A 187 -3.80 1.65 7.25
C GLY A 187 -2.38 1.17 7.12
N VAL A 188 -2.22 -0.15 7.04
CA VAL A 188 -0.92 -0.81 6.87
C VAL A 188 -0.90 -1.62 5.58
N LYS A 189 0.16 -1.49 4.79
CA LYS A 189 0.40 -2.32 3.61
C LYS A 189 1.30 -3.48 3.96
N THR A 190 0.78 -4.69 3.80
CA THR A 190 1.46 -5.93 4.20
C THR A 190 2.17 -6.59 3.02
N PRO A 191 3.25 -7.34 3.27
CA PRO A 191 3.82 -8.21 2.26
C PRO A 191 2.88 -9.41 2.04
N PRO A 192 3.10 -10.22 1.00
CA PRO A 192 2.42 -11.50 0.90
C PRO A 192 2.84 -12.41 2.06
N TYR A 193 1.84 -12.92 2.79
CA TYR A 193 2.02 -14.01 3.73
C TYR A 193 1.81 -15.35 3.03
N THR A 194 2.64 -16.32 3.37
CA THR A 194 2.72 -17.63 2.73
C THR A 194 2.51 -18.79 3.71
N TYR A 195 2.48 -18.52 5.02
CA TYR A 195 2.21 -19.53 6.05
C TYR A 195 1.46 -18.92 7.26
N ALA A 196 0.75 -19.78 8.00
CA ALA A 196 -0.24 -19.38 9.00
C ALA A 196 0.27 -18.42 10.08
N THR A 197 1.48 -18.63 10.59
CA THR A 197 1.99 -17.81 11.71
C THR A 197 2.26 -16.36 11.33
N GLN A 198 2.45 -16.03 10.04
CA GLN A 198 2.52 -14.64 9.59
C GLN A 198 1.17 -13.94 9.71
N PHE A 199 0.09 -14.62 9.32
CA PHE A 199 -1.27 -14.11 9.48
C PHE A 199 -1.63 -13.92 10.95
N MET A 200 -1.28 -14.89 11.80
CA MET A 200 -1.50 -14.79 13.24
C MET A 200 -0.72 -13.63 13.84
N GLY A 201 0.56 -13.46 13.50
CA GLY A 201 1.36 -12.34 14.00
C GLY A 201 0.81 -10.95 13.61
N LEU A 202 0.19 -10.83 12.43
CA LEU A 202 -0.56 -9.61 12.07
C LEU A 202 -1.75 -9.40 13.01
N VAL A 203 -2.60 -10.41 13.17
CA VAL A 203 -3.84 -10.30 13.96
C VAL A 203 -3.52 -10.05 15.44
N ASP A 204 -2.57 -10.78 16.00
CA ASP A 204 -2.15 -10.65 17.39
C ASP A 204 -1.63 -9.24 17.68
N ALA A 205 -0.85 -8.63 16.76
CA ALA A 205 -0.40 -7.24 16.90
C ALA A 205 -1.57 -6.23 16.85
N LEU A 206 -2.58 -6.48 16.02
CA LEU A 206 -3.75 -5.61 15.92
C LEU A 206 -4.63 -5.69 17.16
N GLU A 207 -4.80 -6.89 17.74
CA GLU A 207 -5.51 -7.09 19.00
C GLU A 207 -4.77 -6.44 20.18
N GLU A 208 -3.45 -6.59 20.22
CA GLU A 208 -2.61 -5.92 21.22
C GLU A 208 -2.77 -4.40 21.14
N ALA A 209 -2.72 -3.84 19.92
CA ALA A 209 -2.93 -2.41 19.70
C ALA A 209 -4.34 -1.94 20.06
N ALA A 210 -5.36 -2.81 19.93
CA ALA A 210 -6.71 -2.50 20.35
C ALA A 210 -6.82 -2.34 21.88
N GLY A 211 -5.95 -2.97 22.66
CA GLY A 211 -5.90 -2.82 24.12
C GLY A 211 -6.82 -3.78 24.90
N GLY A 212 -7.17 -4.93 24.31
CA GLY A 212 -7.96 -5.99 24.97
C GLY A 212 -9.49 -5.84 24.84
N GLU A 213 -10.24 -6.48 25.73
CA GLU A 213 -11.72 -6.51 25.69
C GLU A 213 -12.32 -5.09 25.75
N GLY A 214 -13.11 -4.73 24.73
CA GLY A 214 -13.74 -3.41 24.58
C GLY A 214 -12.83 -2.32 24.00
N GLY A 215 -11.59 -2.66 23.66
CA GLY A 215 -10.67 -1.80 22.93
C GLY A 215 -10.90 -1.80 21.42
N VAL A 216 -10.44 -0.76 20.73
CA VAL A 216 -10.60 -0.63 19.26
C VAL A 216 -9.25 -0.43 18.62
N CYS A 217 -8.95 -1.23 17.60
CA CYS A 217 -7.72 -1.12 16.84
C CYS A 217 -7.57 0.26 16.19
N PRO A 218 -6.39 0.92 16.28
CA PRO A 218 -6.20 2.28 15.79
C PRO A 218 -6.16 2.39 14.25
N ILE A 219 -6.04 1.28 13.52
CA ILE A 219 -6.03 1.28 12.06
C ILE A 219 -7.44 1.07 11.48
N SER A 220 -7.68 1.67 10.32
CA SER A 220 -8.93 1.63 9.57
C SER A 220 -8.90 0.61 8.43
N PHE A 221 -7.72 0.29 7.88
CA PHE A 221 -7.61 -0.63 6.74
C PHE A 221 -6.25 -1.34 6.63
N ILE A 222 -6.23 -2.42 5.85
CA ILE A 222 -5.03 -3.19 5.49
C ILE A 222 -5.00 -3.32 3.96
N THR A 223 -3.86 -2.99 3.35
CA THR A 223 -3.63 -3.23 1.91
C THR A 223 -2.84 -4.53 1.75
N ALA A 224 -3.49 -5.55 1.22
CA ALA A 224 -2.94 -6.90 1.01
C ALA A 224 -2.95 -7.22 -0.50
N THR A 225 -1.82 -7.23 -1.20
CA THR A 225 -0.43 -7.32 -0.70
C THR A 225 0.52 -6.42 -1.49
N ASN A 226 1.74 -6.23 -0.98
CA ASN A 226 2.85 -5.78 -1.80
C ASN A 226 3.37 -6.90 -2.73
N THR A 227 4.35 -6.57 -3.56
CA THR A 227 5.02 -7.52 -4.45
C THR A 227 5.65 -8.67 -3.65
N LEU A 228 5.67 -9.88 -4.22
CA LEU A 228 6.34 -11.02 -3.64
C LEU A 228 7.85 -10.92 -3.85
N GLY A 229 8.60 -10.69 -2.78
CA GLY A 229 10.06 -10.67 -2.81
C GLY A 229 10.70 -12.01 -3.18
N SER A 230 12.02 -12.01 -3.29
CA SER A 230 12.81 -13.23 -3.53
C SER A 230 12.51 -13.95 -4.85
N CYS A 231 12.03 -13.23 -5.86
CA CYS A 231 11.75 -13.76 -7.18
C CYS A 231 12.89 -13.44 -8.16
N LEU A 232 13.16 -14.34 -9.12
CA LEU A 232 14.21 -14.20 -10.14
C LEU A 232 13.62 -14.34 -11.54
N LEU A 233 14.03 -13.45 -12.44
CA LEU A 233 13.70 -13.51 -13.86
C LEU A 233 15.00 -13.45 -14.67
N PHE A 234 15.11 -14.30 -15.69
CA PHE A 234 16.22 -14.29 -16.65
C PHE A 234 15.80 -13.65 -17.97
N ASN A 235 16.75 -12.98 -18.64
CA ASN A 235 16.52 -12.42 -19.97
C ASN A 235 16.36 -13.54 -21.00
N SER A 236 15.27 -13.48 -21.77
CA SER A 236 14.98 -14.40 -22.87
C SER A 236 15.46 -13.86 -24.23
N SER A 237 16.71 -13.37 -24.31
CA SER A 237 17.27 -12.97 -25.60
C SER A 237 17.61 -14.19 -26.46
N GLN A 238 16.95 -14.27 -27.62
CA GLN A 238 17.01 -15.33 -28.62
C GLN A 238 18.42 -15.57 -29.18
N GLY A 239 18.81 -16.85 -29.31
CA GLY A 239 19.82 -17.31 -30.27
C GLY A 239 21.28 -17.30 -29.78
N GLY A 240 21.77 -18.47 -29.37
CA GLY A 240 23.14 -18.89 -29.73
C GLY A 240 24.23 -18.88 -28.66
N SER A 241 24.06 -18.29 -27.47
CA SER A 241 25.02 -18.52 -26.37
C SER A 241 24.34 -18.36 -25.01
N GLY A 242 24.24 -19.47 -24.26
CA GLY A 242 23.43 -19.63 -23.05
C GLY A 242 23.97 -18.92 -21.81
N HIS A 243 23.92 -17.60 -21.78
CA HIS A 243 24.09 -16.86 -20.52
C HIS A 243 22.73 -16.60 -19.88
N ASN A 244 22.44 -17.30 -18.78
CA ASN A 244 21.33 -17.05 -17.87
C ASN A 244 21.59 -15.72 -17.12
N THR A 245 21.48 -14.61 -17.83
CA THR A 245 21.67 -13.27 -17.26
C THR A 245 20.36 -12.81 -16.62
N PRO A 246 20.36 -12.42 -15.33
CA PRO A 246 19.15 -11.91 -14.71
C PRO A 246 18.63 -10.64 -15.39
N ALA A 247 17.32 -10.45 -15.34
CA ALA A 247 16.64 -9.28 -15.90
C ALA A 247 16.80 -8.01 -15.04
N LEU A 248 17.20 -8.17 -13.77
CA LEU A 248 17.43 -7.06 -12.85
C LEU A 248 18.91 -6.99 -12.40
N PRO A 249 19.38 -5.83 -11.92
CA PRO A 249 20.73 -5.65 -11.40
C PRO A 249 21.09 -6.56 -10.21
N GLY A 250 22.38 -6.59 -9.86
CA GLY A 250 22.89 -7.32 -8.71
C GLY A 250 22.69 -8.84 -8.84
N GLN A 251 22.04 -9.46 -7.86
CA GLN A 251 21.69 -10.89 -7.91
C GLN A 251 20.47 -11.19 -8.80
N GLY A 252 19.82 -10.16 -9.36
CA GLY A 252 18.62 -10.32 -10.17
C GLY A 252 17.34 -10.60 -9.40
N ILE A 253 17.42 -10.55 -8.06
CA ILE A 253 16.31 -10.83 -7.17
C ILE A 253 15.46 -9.57 -6.98
N GLY A 254 14.15 -9.70 -7.17
CA GLY A 254 13.21 -8.60 -7.02
C GLY A 254 11.83 -9.01 -6.51
N GLY A 255 10.97 -8.01 -6.37
CA GLY A 255 9.56 -8.16 -6.05
C GLY A 255 8.73 -8.45 -7.30
N MET A 256 8.03 -9.58 -7.31
CA MET A 256 7.15 -9.99 -8.39
C MET A 256 5.72 -9.50 -8.16
N ALA A 257 5.09 -9.00 -9.22
CA ALA A 257 3.70 -8.57 -9.25
C ALA A 257 2.98 -9.02 -10.52
N GLY A 258 1.69 -8.72 -10.60
CA GLY A 258 0.84 -9.03 -11.74
C GLY A 258 0.22 -10.42 -11.65
N ALA A 259 -0.16 -10.97 -12.81
CA ALA A 259 -0.95 -12.20 -12.89
C ALA A 259 -0.41 -13.40 -12.07
N PRO A 260 0.92 -13.67 -11.99
CA PRO A 260 1.42 -14.78 -11.18
C PRO A 260 1.22 -14.59 -9.67
N LEU A 261 1.10 -13.34 -9.20
CA LEU A 261 0.87 -13.03 -7.79
C LEU A 261 -0.61 -13.19 -7.39
N HIS A 262 -1.54 -13.11 -8.35
CA HIS A 262 -2.96 -12.94 -8.08
C HIS A 262 -3.56 -14.01 -7.14
N PRO A 263 -3.34 -15.33 -7.34
CA PRO A 263 -3.91 -16.34 -6.43
C PRO A 263 -3.39 -16.20 -4.99
N LEU A 264 -2.12 -15.81 -4.82
CA LEU A 264 -1.54 -15.57 -3.49
C LEU A 264 -2.13 -14.32 -2.85
N ALA A 265 -2.29 -13.24 -3.61
CA ALA A 265 -2.89 -11.99 -3.14
C ALA A 265 -4.35 -12.21 -2.70
N LEU A 266 -5.15 -12.91 -3.52
CA LEU A 266 -6.53 -13.25 -3.18
C LEU A 266 -6.62 -14.10 -1.90
N GLY A 267 -5.73 -15.10 -1.76
CA GLY A 267 -5.64 -15.90 -0.54
C GLY A 267 -5.28 -15.07 0.70
N ASN A 268 -4.42 -14.06 0.55
CA ASN A 268 -4.09 -13.12 1.62
C ASN A 268 -5.31 -12.28 2.03
N VAL A 269 -6.00 -11.67 1.06
CA VAL A 269 -7.21 -10.87 1.30
C VAL A 269 -8.28 -11.70 2.02
N ALA A 270 -8.60 -12.89 1.49
CA ALA A 270 -9.63 -13.75 2.07
C ALA A 270 -9.26 -14.22 3.48
N THR A 271 -8.00 -14.59 3.72
CA THR A 271 -7.54 -15.06 5.03
C THR A 271 -7.53 -13.94 6.06
N ILE A 272 -7.01 -12.75 5.70
CA ILE A 272 -7.00 -11.58 6.59
C ILE A 272 -8.42 -11.17 6.92
N ARG A 273 -9.31 -11.05 5.94
CA ARG A 273 -10.73 -10.71 6.17
C ARG A 273 -11.38 -11.67 7.16
N ARG A 274 -11.28 -12.98 6.91
CA ARG A 274 -11.83 -14.01 7.82
C ARG A 274 -11.31 -13.85 9.24
N LEU A 275 -10.01 -13.69 9.42
CA LEU A 275 -9.41 -13.55 10.75
C LEU A 275 -9.85 -12.27 11.47
N LEU A 276 -9.98 -11.15 10.76
CA LEU A 276 -10.49 -9.90 11.33
C LEU A 276 -11.97 -10.05 11.77
N ASP A 277 -12.79 -10.74 10.97
CA ASP A 277 -14.20 -10.98 11.31
C ASP A 277 -14.36 -11.90 12.52
N GLU A 278 -13.50 -12.90 12.66
CA GLU A 278 -13.44 -13.79 13.84
C GLU A 278 -13.15 -13.03 15.14
N LYS A 279 -12.53 -11.84 15.08
CA LYS A 279 -12.27 -10.98 16.25
C LYS A 279 -13.41 -10.00 16.57
N GLY A 280 -14.49 -9.99 15.79
CA GLY A 280 -15.71 -9.23 16.11
C GLY A 280 -15.47 -7.72 16.24
N GLU A 281 -16.04 -7.08 17.26
CA GLU A 281 -16.03 -5.62 17.42
C GLU A 281 -14.63 -5.00 17.56
N GLY A 282 -13.62 -5.77 17.96
CA GLY A 282 -12.26 -5.26 18.13
C GLY A 282 -11.55 -4.94 16.81
N LEU A 283 -11.73 -5.79 15.79
CA LEU A 283 -11.04 -5.68 14.50
C LEU A 283 -11.96 -5.72 13.26
N GLY A 284 -13.24 -6.05 13.41
CA GLY A 284 -14.18 -6.24 12.30
C GLY A 284 -14.38 -4.99 11.45
N HIS A 285 -14.16 -3.79 12.02
CA HIS A 285 -14.23 -2.52 11.31
C HIS A 285 -13.06 -2.31 10.33
N VAL A 286 -11.93 -2.99 10.52
CA VAL A 286 -10.73 -2.83 9.70
C VAL A 286 -11.02 -3.33 8.29
N ARG A 287 -10.94 -2.46 7.28
CA ARG A 287 -11.19 -2.81 5.87
C ARG A 287 -9.99 -3.54 5.26
N VAL A 288 -10.21 -4.36 4.23
CA VAL A 288 -9.13 -4.99 3.48
C VAL A 288 -9.19 -4.52 2.03
N ILE A 289 -8.10 -3.95 1.55
CA ILE A 289 -7.90 -3.53 0.16
C ILE A 289 -7.04 -4.60 -0.51
N GLY A 290 -7.52 -5.14 -1.63
CA GLY A 290 -6.74 -6.06 -2.44
C GLY A 290 -5.54 -5.35 -3.11
N GLY A 291 -4.48 -6.07 -3.40
CA GLY A 291 -3.33 -5.57 -4.14
C GLY A 291 -2.59 -6.76 -4.74
N GLY A 292 -2.70 -6.94 -6.05
CA GLY A 292 -2.02 -8.03 -6.74
C GLY A 292 -2.79 -8.60 -7.92
N GLY A 293 -2.37 -8.21 -9.11
CA GLY A 293 -2.60 -8.99 -10.33
C GLY A 293 -4.01 -8.97 -10.91
N GLU A 294 -4.71 -7.83 -10.87
CA GLU A 294 -5.84 -7.64 -11.77
C GLU A 294 -5.33 -7.56 -13.22
N GLY A 295 -5.39 -8.68 -13.92
CA GLY A 295 -5.39 -8.68 -15.38
C GLY A 295 -6.72 -8.07 -15.81
N GLY A 296 -6.67 -6.93 -16.52
CA GLY A 296 -7.85 -6.15 -16.87
C GLY A 296 -9.05 -7.01 -17.27
N GLY A 297 -10.11 -6.96 -16.45
CA GLY A 297 -11.41 -7.48 -16.83
C GLY A 297 -11.83 -6.80 -18.13
N GLY A 298 -12.21 -7.59 -19.13
CA GLY A 298 -12.48 -7.11 -20.48
C GLY A 298 -13.49 -5.95 -20.49
N GLY A 299 -13.03 -4.77 -20.92
CA GLY A 299 -13.89 -3.61 -21.10
C GLY A 299 -13.13 -2.28 -21.09
N GLY A 300 -12.43 -1.94 -22.18
CA GLY A 300 -11.92 -0.60 -22.43
C GLY A 300 -10.52 -0.60 -23.02
N GLY A 301 -10.40 -0.36 -24.33
CA GLY A 301 -9.13 -0.27 -25.03
C GLY A 301 -8.30 0.95 -24.59
N GLY A 302 -7.01 0.70 -24.35
CA GLY A 302 -6.00 1.70 -24.03
C GLY A 302 -5.00 1.11 -23.04
N GLY A 303 -3.73 1.02 -23.43
CA GLY A 303 -2.68 0.34 -22.66
C GLY A 303 -2.53 0.88 -21.23
N TRP A 304 -2.92 0.06 -20.26
CA TRP A 304 -2.60 0.21 -18.84
C TRP A 304 -2.19 -1.17 -18.32
N GLY A 305 -1.02 -1.61 -18.77
CA GLY A 305 -0.41 -2.86 -18.35
C GLY A 305 0.44 -2.70 -17.10
N GLU A 306 0.00 -1.93 -16.10
CA GLU A 306 0.80 -1.62 -14.90
C GLU A 306 -0.12 -1.17 -13.76
N GLY A 307 0.05 -1.76 -12.57
CA GLY A 307 -0.52 -1.22 -11.32
C GLY A 307 -2.04 -1.23 -11.17
N VAL A 308 -2.75 -2.05 -11.96
CA VAL A 308 -4.21 -2.14 -11.90
C VAL A 308 -4.63 -2.90 -10.64
N GLY A 309 -5.45 -2.23 -9.83
CA GLY A 309 -6.38 -2.91 -8.94
C GLY A 309 -5.90 -3.11 -7.52
N GLY A 310 -6.33 -2.20 -6.64
CA GLY A 310 -6.88 -2.69 -5.40
C GLY A 310 -8.39 -2.56 -5.42
N GLU A 311 -9.09 -3.70 -5.36
CA GLU A 311 -10.51 -3.72 -5.04
C GLU A 311 -10.69 -3.48 -3.54
N GLY A 312 -11.37 -2.38 -3.20
CA GLY A 312 -11.90 -2.14 -1.87
C GLY A 312 -13.12 -3.03 -1.65
N GLY A 313 -12.90 -4.24 -1.13
CA GLY A 313 -13.97 -5.21 -0.89
C GLY A 313 -14.92 -4.74 0.23
N GLY A 314 -16.01 -4.08 -0.15
CA GLY A 314 -17.26 -4.14 0.59
C GLY A 314 -18.03 -5.39 0.17
N GLY A 315 -17.87 -6.48 0.92
CA GLY A 315 -18.65 -7.71 0.76
C GLY A 315 -17.87 -8.88 0.16
N PHE A 316 -17.34 -9.72 1.05
CA PHE A 316 -17.61 -11.16 0.99
C PHE A 316 -18.43 -11.52 2.22
#